data_AF-T0TXP6-F1
#
_entry.id   AF-T0TXP6-F1
#
_cell.length_a   1.000
_cell.length_b   1.000
_cell.length_c   1.000
_cell.angle_alpha   90.00
_cell.angle_beta   90.00
_cell.angle_gamma   90.00
#
_symmetry.space_group_name_H-M   'P 1'
#
loop_
_entity.id
_entity.type
_entity.pdbx_description
1 polymer ?
#
loop_
_entity_poly.entity_id
_entity_poly.type
_entity_poly.pdbx_seq_one_letter_code
_entity_poly.pdbx_strand_id
1 'polypeptide(L)'
;MTQSIYIVGSKGIPAKYGGFETFVEKLTEFQQDKNIQYYVACMRENSAKSGITADTFEHNGAICYNIDVPNIGPARAIAYDIAALNKAIEIAKENKDQAPIFYVLACRIGPFISKIKRKSRRSVGPSWSIQMVMNGFARNGVSQSVSTGSFLNNSWLNMPTC
;
A
#
# COMPACT_ATOMS: atom_id res chain seq x y z
N MET A 1 16.87 13.80 -1.78
CA MET A 1 15.94 13.27 -2.80
C MET A 1 14.76 12.70 -2.07
N THR A 2 13.54 12.98 -2.53
CA THR A 2 12.32 12.48 -1.87
C THR A 2 12.06 11.04 -2.29
N GLN A 3 11.87 10.16 -1.32
CA GLN A 3 11.55 8.75 -1.54
C GLN A 3 10.03 8.56 -1.60
N SER A 4 9.52 8.10 -2.73
CA SER A 4 8.09 7.83 -2.92
C SER A 4 7.75 6.41 -2.46
N ILE A 5 6.79 6.30 -1.54
CA ILE A 5 6.30 5.02 -0.99
C ILE A 5 4.80 4.91 -1.24
N TYR A 6 4.41 3.88 -1.98
CA TYR A 6 3.03 3.58 -2.36
C TYR A 6 2.48 2.45 -1.51
N ILE A 7 1.47 2.72 -0.68
CA ILE A 7 0.84 1.76 0.22
C ILE A 7 -0.49 1.30 -0.37
N VAL A 8 -0.65 -0.01 -0.53
CA VAL A 8 -1.85 -0.66 -1.07
C VAL A 8 -2.36 -1.71 -0.09
N GLY A 9 -3.68 -1.84 0.02
CA GLY A 9 -4.33 -2.89 0.81
C GLY A 9 -4.77 -2.47 2.21
N SER A 10 -4.61 -1.20 2.59
CA SER A 10 -5.16 -0.66 3.85
C SER A 10 -6.66 -0.34 3.79
N LYS A 11 -7.26 -0.29 2.59
CA LYS A 11 -8.61 0.26 2.32
C LYS A 11 -8.75 1.78 2.50
N GLY A 12 -7.70 2.45 2.95
CA GLY A 12 -7.58 3.90 3.02
C GLY A 12 -7.47 4.47 4.44
N ILE A 13 -7.25 5.78 4.49
CA ILE A 13 -7.30 6.64 5.68
C ILE A 13 -8.26 7.80 5.38
N PRO A 14 -9.00 8.36 6.35
CA PRO A 14 -8.91 8.15 7.80
C PRO A 14 -9.40 6.78 8.27
N ALA A 15 -8.73 6.19 9.27
CA ALA A 15 -9.10 4.89 9.81
C ALA A 15 -10.46 4.89 10.51
N LYS A 16 -11.31 3.90 10.22
CA LYS A 16 -12.65 3.77 10.84
C LYS A 16 -12.91 2.43 11.51
N TYR A 17 -12.32 1.36 11.00
CA TYR A 17 -12.67 0.00 11.42
C TYR A 17 -11.49 -0.79 12.01
N GLY A 18 -10.30 -0.21 12.05
CA GLY A 18 -9.11 -0.85 12.62
C GLY A 18 -8.26 -1.64 11.62
N GLY A 19 -7.29 -2.41 12.13
CA GLY A 19 -6.40 -3.25 11.32
C GLY A 19 -5.38 -2.45 10.52
N PHE A 20 -5.26 -2.74 9.22
CA PHE A 20 -4.31 -2.04 8.34
C PHE A 20 -4.64 -0.55 8.15
N GLU A 21 -5.90 -0.14 8.32
CA GLU A 21 -6.29 1.28 8.28
C GLU A 21 -5.56 2.05 9.38
N THR A 22 -5.66 1.60 10.63
CA THR A 22 -4.99 2.24 11.79
C THR A 22 -3.48 2.16 11.71
N PHE A 23 -2.92 1.08 11.15
CA PHE A 23 -1.49 0.99 10.91
C PHE A 23 -1.01 2.11 9.99
N VAL A 24 -1.68 2.32 8.85
CA VAL A 24 -1.30 3.37 7.91
C VAL A 24 -1.58 4.76 8.47
N GLU A 25 -2.69 4.94 9.19
CA GLU A 25 -3.00 6.18 9.90
C GLU A 25 -1.82 6.61 10.79
N LYS A 26 -1.41 5.74 11.72
CA LYS A 26 -0.29 6.02 12.63
C LYS A 26 1.04 6.13 11.89
N LEU A 27 1.26 5.34 10.84
CA LEU A 27 2.48 5.43 10.03
C LEU A 27 2.63 6.82 9.40
N THR A 28 1.53 7.39 8.90
CA THR A 28 1.53 8.74 8.31
C THR A 28 1.56 9.83 9.37
N GLU A 29 0.85 9.66 10.49
CA GLU A 29 0.80 10.63 11.60
C GLU A 29 2.15 10.78 12.32
N PHE A 30 2.83 9.66 12.59
CA PHE A 30 4.13 9.64 13.29
C PHE A 30 5.32 9.67 12.32
N GLN A 31 5.12 10.17 11.10
CA GLN A 31 6.20 10.31 10.12
C GLN A 31 7.28 11.26 10.64
N GLN A 32 8.47 10.72 10.91
CA GLN A 32 9.63 11.52 11.32
C GLN A 32 10.43 12.06 10.13
N ASP A 33 10.53 11.27 9.04
CA ASP A 33 11.31 11.66 7.88
C ASP A 33 10.47 12.39 6.85
N LYS A 34 10.69 13.69 6.70
CA LYS A 34 10.01 14.53 5.70
C LYS A 34 10.51 14.31 4.27
N ASN A 35 11.59 13.54 4.08
CA ASN A 35 12.06 13.14 2.75
C ASN A 35 11.25 11.97 2.17
N ILE A 36 10.27 11.43 2.89
CA ILE A 36 9.41 10.36 2.41
C ILE A 36 8.07 10.94 1.98
N GLN A 37 7.60 10.61 0.79
CA GLN A 37 6.24 10.92 0.35
C GLN A 37 5.41 9.63 0.34
N TYR A 38 4.41 9.57 1.21
CA TYR A 38 3.46 8.47 1.24
C TYR A 38 2.32 8.70 0.25
N TYR A 39 2.00 7.65 -0.50
CA TYR A 39 0.86 7.57 -1.39
C TYR A 39 -0.03 6.40 -0.97
N VAL A 40 -1.27 6.65 -0.55
CA VAL A 40 -2.15 5.63 0.04
C VAL A 40 -3.34 5.35 -0.87
N ALA A 41 -3.53 4.08 -1.24
CA ALA A 41 -4.73 3.65 -1.97
C ALA A 41 -5.94 3.61 -1.04
N CYS A 42 -6.92 4.48 -1.32
CA CYS A 42 -8.16 4.57 -0.56
C CYS A 42 -9.35 4.03 -1.36
N MET A 43 -10.28 3.36 -0.68
CA MET A 43 -11.50 2.89 -1.33
C MET A 43 -12.51 4.03 -1.40
N ARG A 44 -13.06 4.32 -2.59
CA ARG A 44 -14.02 5.43 -2.81
C ARG A 44 -15.16 5.41 -1.80
N GLU A 45 -15.72 4.24 -1.52
CA GLU A 45 -16.80 4.09 -0.52
C GLU A 45 -16.38 4.48 0.89
N ASN A 46 -15.14 4.18 1.28
CA ASN A 46 -14.62 4.54 2.61
C ASN A 46 -14.40 6.04 2.73
N SER A 47 -13.83 6.65 1.69
CA SER A 47 -13.62 8.10 1.62
C SER A 47 -14.95 8.86 1.55
N ALA A 48 -15.93 8.37 0.79
CA ALA A 48 -17.27 8.94 0.71
C ALA A 48 -17.98 8.92 2.07
N LYS A 49 -17.84 7.84 2.86
CA LYS A 49 -18.33 7.79 4.25
C LYS A 49 -17.68 8.84 5.15
N SER A 50 -16.50 9.34 4.79
CA SER A 50 -15.79 10.41 5.50
C SER A 50 -16.05 11.80 4.90
N GLY A 51 -16.99 11.92 3.96
CA GLY A 51 -17.30 13.18 3.28
C GLY A 51 -16.32 13.55 2.17
N ILE A 52 -15.39 12.65 1.81
CA ILE A 52 -14.36 12.89 0.80
C ILE A 52 -14.81 12.31 -0.54
N THR A 53 -15.14 13.18 -1.49
CA THR A 53 -15.55 12.80 -2.85
C THR A 53 -14.47 13.02 -3.90
N ALA A 54 -13.39 13.74 -3.55
CA ALA A 54 -12.28 14.01 -4.45
C ALA A 54 -11.57 12.72 -4.88
N ASP A 55 -11.07 12.69 -6.11
CA ASP A 55 -10.27 11.55 -6.60
C ASP A 55 -8.94 11.40 -5.88
N THR A 56 -8.38 12.51 -5.41
CA THR A 56 -7.17 12.56 -4.61
C THR A 56 -7.35 13.59 -3.50
N PHE A 57 -6.86 13.29 -2.30
CA PHE A 57 -6.89 14.17 -1.15
C PHE A 57 -5.63 13.99 -0.31
N GLU A 58 -5.33 14.96 0.55
CA GLU A 58 -4.19 14.87 1.46
C GLU A 58 -4.69 14.58 2.89
N HIS A 59 -4.01 13.68 3.58
CA HIS A 59 -4.28 13.36 4.98
C HIS A 59 -2.96 13.02 5.69
N ASN A 60 -2.65 13.69 6.80
CA ASN A 60 -1.38 13.57 7.53
C ASN A 60 -0.13 13.74 6.64
N GLY A 61 -0.17 14.61 5.62
CA GLY A 61 0.91 14.78 4.64
C GLY A 61 1.05 13.64 3.62
N ALA A 62 0.20 12.61 3.70
CA ALA A 62 0.13 11.54 2.72
C ALA A 62 -0.88 11.86 1.62
N ILE A 63 -0.51 11.54 0.38
CA ILE A 63 -1.38 11.70 -0.79
C ILE A 63 -2.25 10.46 -0.93
N CYS A 64 -3.53 10.61 -0.66
CA CYS A 64 -4.52 9.55 -0.72
C CYS A 64 -5.24 9.61 -2.06
N TYR A 65 -5.11 8.56 -2.87
CA TYR A 65 -5.82 8.45 -4.15
C TYR A 65 -6.93 7.42 -4.02
N ASN A 66 -8.13 7.81 -4.44
CA ASN A 66 -9.30 6.98 -4.30
C ASN A 66 -9.48 6.06 -5.51
N ILE A 67 -9.75 4.79 -5.26
CA ILE A 67 -10.00 3.76 -6.27
C ILE A 67 -11.47 3.39 -6.25
N ASP A 68 -12.08 3.42 -7.44
CA ASP A 68 -13.43 2.91 -7.67
C ASP A 68 -13.37 1.47 -8.18
N VAL A 69 -14.21 0.61 -7.62
CA VAL A 69 -14.27 -0.80 -7.97
C VAL A 69 -15.73 -1.24 -7.99
N PRO A 70 -16.20 -1.81 -9.11
CA PRO A 70 -17.57 -2.29 -9.22
C PRO A 70 -17.86 -3.38 -8.20
N ASN A 71 -19.13 -3.48 -7.80
CA ASN A 71 -19.56 -4.42 -6.77
C ASN A 71 -19.70 -5.85 -7.35
N ILE A 72 -18.55 -6.53 -7.50
CA ILE A 72 -18.45 -7.90 -8.03
C ILE A 72 -18.43 -8.98 -6.93
N GLY A 73 -19.03 -8.69 -5.76
CA GLY A 73 -19.11 -9.63 -4.65
C GLY A 73 -17.75 -9.99 -4.02
N PRO A 74 -17.47 -11.27 -3.69
CA PRO A 74 -16.22 -11.68 -3.04
C PRO A 74 -14.94 -11.31 -3.81
N ALA A 75 -15.03 -11.24 -5.14
CA ALA A 75 -13.91 -10.87 -6.01
C ALA A 75 -13.54 -9.38 -5.91
N ARG A 76 -14.39 -8.54 -5.32
CA ARG A 76 -14.20 -7.09 -5.20
C ARG A 76 -12.90 -6.75 -4.49
N ALA A 77 -12.61 -7.52 -3.45
CA ALA A 77 -11.38 -7.45 -2.68
C ALA A 77 -10.11 -7.60 -3.54
N ILE A 78 -10.12 -8.56 -4.46
CA ILE A 78 -8.99 -8.85 -5.36
C ILE A 78 -8.92 -7.78 -6.46
N ALA A 79 -10.05 -7.40 -7.04
CA ALA A 79 -10.11 -6.37 -8.06
C ALA A 79 -9.62 -5.01 -7.53
N TYR A 80 -9.95 -4.67 -6.29
CA TYR A 80 -9.44 -3.49 -5.62
C TYR A 80 -7.93 -3.48 -5.52
N ASP A 81 -7.32 -4.55 -5.02
CA ASP A 81 -5.86 -4.58 -4.85
C ASP A 81 -5.14 -4.47 -6.21
N ILE A 82 -5.69 -5.10 -7.26
CA ILE A 82 -5.15 -5.00 -8.63
C ILE A 82 -5.30 -3.58 -9.19
N ALA A 83 -6.48 -2.97 -9.03
CA ALA A 83 -6.74 -1.60 -9.50
C ALA A 83 -5.87 -0.58 -8.76
N ALA A 84 -5.76 -0.70 -7.44
CA ALA A 84 -4.92 0.13 -6.61
C ALA A 84 -3.44 0.04 -6.99
N LEU A 85 -2.91 -1.17 -7.19
CA LEU A 85 -1.52 -1.34 -7.60
C LEU A 85 -1.26 -0.78 -9.00
N ASN A 86 -2.16 -1.02 -9.96
CA ASN A 86 -2.02 -0.44 -11.30
C ASN A 86 -2.03 1.10 -11.25
N LYS A 87 -2.92 1.69 -10.45
CA LYS A 87 -2.98 3.15 -10.28
C LYS A 87 -1.71 3.68 -9.60
N ALA A 88 -1.19 3.00 -8.58
CA ALA A 88 0.07 3.36 -7.95
C ALA A 88 1.23 3.39 -8.97
N ILE A 89 1.31 2.38 -9.85
CA ILE A 89 2.34 2.30 -10.89
C ILE A 89 2.18 3.45 -11.91
N GLU A 90 0.95 3.81 -12.25
CA GLU A 90 0.65 4.93 -13.14
C GLU A 90 1.11 6.25 -12.53
N ILE A 91 0.72 6.53 -11.28
CA ILE A 91 1.14 7.73 -10.54
C ILE A 91 2.66 7.82 -10.44
N ALA A 92 3.33 6.72 -10.09
CA ALA A 92 4.79 6.68 -9.99
C ALA A 92 5.48 7.00 -11.33
N LYS A 93 4.87 6.58 -12.44
CA LYS A 93 5.37 6.86 -13.79
C LYS A 93 5.14 8.33 -14.17
N GLU A 94 3.96 8.87 -13.88
CA GLU A 94 3.62 10.28 -14.13
C GLU A 94 4.53 11.23 -13.34
N ASN A 95 4.77 10.91 -12.07
CA ASN A 95 5.67 11.65 -11.18
C ASN A 95 7.16 11.45 -11.49
N LYS A 96 7.50 10.49 -12.37
CA LYS A 96 8.88 10.09 -12.69
C LYS A 96 9.69 9.77 -11.43
N ASP A 97 9.07 9.07 -10.49
CA ASP A 97 9.68 8.70 -9.23
C ASP A 97 10.94 7.85 -9.46
N GLN A 98 12.03 8.23 -8.79
CA GLN A 98 13.26 7.46 -8.80
C GLN A 98 13.17 6.37 -7.73
N ALA A 99 13.18 5.10 -8.15
CA ALA A 99 13.11 3.95 -7.26
C ALA A 99 11.87 3.89 -6.33
N PRO A 100 10.63 3.95 -6.87
CA PRO A 100 9.42 3.88 -6.05
C PRO A 100 9.31 2.53 -5.31
N ILE A 101 8.87 2.59 -4.06
CA ILE A 101 8.61 1.42 -3.21
C ILE A 101 7.11 1.17 -3.17
N PHE A 102 6.68 -0.02 -3.56
CA PHE A 102 5.28 -0.44 -3.50
C PHE A 102 5.11 -1.42 -2.35
N TYR A 103 4.32 -1.02 -1.37
CA TYR A 103 4.09 -1.75 -0.13
C TYR A 103 2.66 -2.30 -0.10
N VAL A 104 2.53 -3.63 -0.16
CA VAL A 104 1.24 -4.31 -0.28
C VAL A 104 0.92 -5.04 1.02
N LEU A 105 -0.10 -4.57 1.73
CA LEU A 105 -0.50 -5.03 3.07
C LEU A 105 -1.42 -6.27 3.06
N ALA A 106 -2.25 -6.42 2.03
CA ALA A 106 -3.19 -7.55 1.93
C ALA A 106 -2.81 -8.44 0.75
N CYS A 107 -2.33 -9.66 1.01
CA CYS A 107 -1.84 -10.59 -0.01
C CYS A 107 -2.94 -11.37 -0.76
N ARG A 108 -4.08 -10.74 -1.08
CA ARG A 108 -5.17 -11.40 -1.85
C ARG A 108 -4.79 -11.62 -3.31
N ILE A 109 -3.77 -10.90 -3.79
CA ILE A 109 -3.20 -11.02 -5.14
C ILE A 109 -2.11 -12.12 -5.23
N GLY A 110 -1.89 -12.90 -4.17
CA GLY A 110 -0.91 -14.01 -4.08
C GLY A 110 -0.58 -14.73 -5.41
N PRO A 111 -1.58 -15.29 -6.12
CA PRO A 111 -1.34 -16.01 -7.38
C PRO A 111 -1.07 -15.14 -8.62
N PHE A 112 -1.32 -13.83 -8.58
CA PHE A 112 -1.23 -12.92 -9.74
C PHE A 112 -0.03 -11.96 -9.72
N ILE A 113 0.74 -11.91 -8.61
CA ILE A 113 1.89 -11.02 -8.44
C ILE A 113 2.97 -11.24 -9.51
N SER A 114 3.20 -12.48 -9.93
CA SER A 114 4.20 -12.83 -10.94
C SER A 114 3.94 -12.12 -12.29
N LYS A 115 2.66 -11.97 -12.67
CA LYS A 115 2.27 -11.22 -13.88
C LYS A 115 2.44 -9.72 -13.70
N ILE A 116 2.09 -9.18 -12.53
CA ILE A 116 2.21 -7.75 -12.26
C ILE A 116 3.68 -7.32 -12.22
N LYS A 117 4.55 -8.11 -11.58
CA LYS A 117 6.01 -7.87 -11.55
C LYS A 117 6.62 -7.78 -12.96
N ARG A 118 6.13 -8.61 -13.89
CA ARG A 118 6.58 -8.62 -15.28
C ARG A 118 6.09 -7.39 -16.07
N LYS A 119 4.89 -6.89 -15.76
CA LYS A 119 4.30 -5.71 -16.39
C LYS A 119 5.02 -4.43 -15.93
N SER A 120 5.21 -4.26 -14.62
CA SER A 120 5.82 -3.05 -14.07
C SER A 120 7.30 -2.90 -14.40
N ARG A 121 8.07 -4.01 -14.50
CA ARG A 121 9.47 -3.96 -14.97
C ARG A 121 9.61 -3.35 -16.37
N ARG A 122 8.57 -3.48 -17.22
CA ARG A 122 8.52 -2.85 -18.54
C ARG A 122 8.07 -1.39 -18.50
N SER A 123 7.30 -1.01 -17.49
CA SER A 123 6.68 0.33 -17.42
C SER A 123 7.48 1.36 -16.62
N VAL A 124 8.15 0.94 -15.54
CA VAL A 124 8.83 1.83 -14.57
C VAL A 124 10.37 1.65 -14.60
N GLY A 125 10.86 0.57 -15.21
CA GLY A 125 12.28 0.25 -15.30
C GLY A 125 12.75 -0.75 -14.24
N PRO A 126 14.06 -1.06 -14.19
CA PRO A 126 14.62 -2.08 -13.28
C PRO A 126 14.72 -1.63 -11.83
N SER A 127 14.70 -0.33 -11.56
CA SER A 127 14.82 0.26 -10.23
C SER A 127 13.44 0.48 -9.61
N TRP A 128 12.77 -0.60 -9.21
CA TRP A 128 11.51 -0.54 -8.45
C TRP A 128 11.42 -1.76 -7.54
N SER A 129 10.83 -1.59 -6.36
CA SER A 129 10.76 -2.65 -5.34
C SER A 129 9.31 -2.86 -4.88
N ILE A 130 8.87 -4.12 -4.85
CA ILE A 130 7.61 -4.52 -4.18
C ILE A 130 8.00 -5.20 -2.87
N GLN A 131 7.47 -4.68 -1.76
CA GLN A 131 7.51 -5.31 -0.45
C GLN A 131 6.10 -5.78 -0.10
N MET A 132 5.97 -7.07 0.19
CA MET A 132 4.70 -7.66 0.63
C MET A 132 4.78 -7.98 2.11
N VAL A 133 3.76 -7.59 2.85
CA VAL A 133 3.61 -8.03 4.24
C VAL A 133 2.54 -9.10 4.29
N MET A 134 2.99 -10.31 4.60
CA MET A 134 2.12 -11.44 4.87
C MET A 134 1.77 -11.39 6.36
N ASN A 135 0.53 -11.03 6.69
CA ASN A 135 0.01 -11.36 8.01
C ASN A 135 -0.03 -12.89 8.12
N GLY A 136 0.59 -13.43 9.17
CA GLY A 136 0.82 -14.85 9.37
C GLY A 136 -0.39 -15.71 9.01
N PHE A 137 -0.31 -16.41 7.88
CA PHE A 137 -1.16 -17.55 7.61
C PHE A 137 -0.43 -18.78 8.16
N ALA A 138 -0.68 -19.11 9.42
CA ALA A 138 -0.37 -20.43 9.93
C ALA A 138 -1.31 -21.44 9.25
N ARG A 139 -0.93 -21.94 8.07
CA ARG A 139 -1.47 -23.18 7.51
C ARG A 139 -0.36 -24.22 7.57
N ASN A 140 -0.65 -25.28 8.32
CA ASN A 140 0.14 -26.47 8.51
C ASN A 140 1.09 -26.80 7.35
N GLY A 141 2.39 -26.85 7.66
CA GLY A 141 3.27 -27.87 7.10
C GLY A 141 4.21 -27.50 5.96
N VAL A 142 4.38 -26.23 5.56
CA VAL A 142 5.51 -25.85 4.70
C VAL A 142 6.17 -24.61 5.28
N SER A 143 7.29 -24.83 5.97
CA SER A 143 8.19 -23.79 6.44
C SER A 143 8.77 -23.06 5.23
N GLN A 144 8.19 -21.91 4.88
CA GLN A 144 8.96 -20.83 4.28
C GLN A 144 9.12 -19.76 5.35
N SER A 145 10.28 -19.79 5.99
CA SER A 145 10.83 -18.71 6.80
C SER A 145 11.02 -17.48 5.91
N VAL A 146 9.93 -16.75 5.63
CA VAL A 146 10.02 -15.39 5.08
C VAL A 146 10.30 -14.49 6.27
N SER A 147 11.51 -13.94 6.30
CA SER A 147 12.07 -13.20 7.41
C SER A 147 11.12 -12.11 7.91
N THR A 148 10.49 -12.36 9.05
CA THR A 148 9.95 -11.32 9.94
C THR A 148 11.04 -10.38 10.48
N GLY A 149 12.33 -10.67 10.22
CA GLY A 149 13.48 -9.91 10.71
C GLY A 149 13.83 -8.61 9.99
N SER A 150 13.28 -8.32 8.80
CA SER A 150 13.59 -7.05 8.10
C SER A 150 12.61 -5.91 8.39
N PHE A 151 11.59 -6.14 9.23
CA PHE A 151 10.66 -5.10 9.65
C PHE A 151 11.17 -4.29 10.85
N LEU A 152 12.00 -4.88 11.71
CA LEU A 152 12.50 -4.25 12.93
C LEU A 152 13.92 -3.67 12.81
N ASN A 153 14.66 -4.00 11.75
CA ASN A 153 16.08 -3.63 11.64
C ASN A 153 16.35 -2.38 10.79
N ASN A 154 15.29 -1.71 10.35
CA ASN A 154 15.37 -0.42 9.70
C ASN A 154 15.03 0.63 10.77
N SER A 155 16.00 1.48 11.09
CA SER A 155 16.06 2.52 12.14
C SER A 155 14.93 3.56 12.14
N TRP A 156 13.87 3.33 11.36
CA TRP A 156 12.75 4.23 11.06
C TRP A 156 11.48 3.91 11.87
N LEU A 157 11.43 2.76 12.56
CA LEU A 157 10.26 2.29 13.32
C LEU A 157 10.58 2.16 14.81
N ASN A 158 11.14 3.21 15.43
CA ASN A 158 11.05 3.35 16.89
C ASN A 158 9.70 3.99 17.24
N MET A 159 8.61 3.23 17.03
CA MET A 159 7.33 3.57 17.64
C MET A 159 7.33 3.02 19.06
N PRO A 160 7.06 3.84 20.10
CA PRO A 160 6.88 3.32 21.45
C PRO A 160 5.70 2.35 21.45
N THR A 161 5.97 1.13 21.91
CA THR A 161 4.96 0.12 22.20
C THR A 161 4.06 0.64 23.32
N CYS A 162 2.75 0.77 23.07
CA CYS A 162 1.73 0.80 24.12
C CYS A 162 1.12 -0.60 24.23
#